data_AF-A0A0X3U5V3-F1
#
_entry.id   AF-A0A0X3U5V3-F1
#
_cell.length_a   1.000
_cell.length_b   1.000
_cell.length_c   1.000
_cell.angle_alpha   90.00
_cell.angle_beta   90.00
_cell.angle_gamma   90.00
#
_symmetry.space_group_name_H-M   'P 1'
#
loop_
_entity.id
_entity.type
_entity.pdbx_description
1 polymer ?
#
loop_
_entity_poly.entity_id
_entity_poly.type
_entity_poly.pdbx_seq_one_letter_code
_entity_poly.pdbx_strand_id
1 'polypeptide(L)'
;MQDTNSLLQLDAGAATPLADQDDSAPRLVPRTLTSRQKAAVVVRLLLNEGADIPLEDLPDELQEKLTHQLGEMGLVDRVTLDAVAQEFAEALDGIGLAFPHGLAGALDAVDGKIGPATAARLRKVAGVRQIGDPWQRLREVPAEELAKMAQAESTEIAAVMLSKLETAKAAQLLGHLPGPTARRITYAVSKTSNITPEAVERIGWSLATQLDQRPLQAFTDGPGARVGAILNHSAASMRDDLLDALDEEDADFAGVVRRSIFTFAHISTRVRARDALTILRELDQTDLFTAFAGATSDEDKKTVEFLLSSIPSRMADSFRDEVADLGKVKQSEAEDAMAKIVSTIRNLLDGGVIKLIEEDNEE
;
A
#
# COMPACT_ATOMS: atom_id res chain seq x y z
N MET A 1 -50.99 54.93 -65.99
CA MET A 1 -50.11 56.08 -66.32
C MET A 1 -48.76 55.73 -65.73
N GLN A 2 -47.75 55.33 -66.51
CA GLN A 2 -47.04 56.10 -67.57
C GLN A 2 -46.23 57.27 -66.96
N ASP A 3 -44.93 57.45 -67.23
CA ASP A 3 -44.04 56.62 -68.08
C ASP A 3 -42.53 56.74 -67.71
N THR A 4 -41.83 55.61 -67.78
CA THR A 4 -40.52 55.34 -68.43
C THR A 4 -39.47 56.46 -68.64
N ASN A 5 -38.31 56.38 -67.94
CA ASN A 5 -36.90 56.59 -68.41
C ASN A 5 -35.93 56.71 -67.20
N SER A 6 -34.67 56.20 -67.09
CA SER A 6 -33.60 55.79 -68.05
C SER A 6 -32.93 57.01 -68.74
N LEU A 7 -31.66 57.42 -68.57
CA LEU A 7 -30.32 56.82 -68.35
C LEU A 7 -29.34 57.97 -67.89
N LEU A 8 -28.07 57.89 -67.46
CA LEU A 8 -26.97 56.90 -67.24
C LEU A 8 -26.20 57.36 -65.96
N GLN A 9 -25.71 56.49 -65.06
CA GLN A 9 -24.38 55.84 -64.98
C GLN A 9 -23.14 56.73 -64.70
N LEU A 10 -22.67 56.67 -63.43
CA LEU A 10 -21.29 56.57 -62.91
C LEU A 10 -20.11 57.25 -63.63
N ASP A 11 -19.32 58.04 -62.87
CA ASP A 11 -18.03 57.54 -62.35
C ASP A 11 -17.68 58.18 -60.98
N ALA A 12 -16.63 57.69 -60.32
CA ALA A 12 -16.26 58.01 -58.94
C ALA A 12 -15.36 59.25 -58.79
N GLY A 13 -15.41 59.89 -57.60
CA GLY A 13 -14.54 61.03 -57.28
C GLY A 13 -14.42 61.34 -55.79
N ALA A 14 -13.18 61.51 -55.33
CA ALA A 14 -12.72 62.11 -54.08
C ALA A 14 -13.21 61.52 -52.73
N ALA A 15 -12.34 60.74 -52.10
CA ALA A 15 -12.19 60.69 -50.64
C ALA A 15 -10.70 60.80 -50.28
N THR A 16 -10.35 61.64 -49.31
CA THR A 16 -8.97 61.99 -48.93
C THR A 16 -8.23 60.80 -48.28
N PRO A 17 -6.93 60.59 -48.53
CA PRO A 17 -6.15 59.61 -47.77
C PRO A 17 -6.06 60.03 -46.29
N LEU A 18 -6.53 59.15 -45.41
CA LEU A 18 -6.18 59.18 -43.98
C LEU A 18 -4.90 58.37 -43.79
N ALA A 19 -4.03 58.86 -42.90
CA ALA A 19 -2.65 58.37 -42.78
C ALA A 19 -2.56 56.92 -42.28
N ASP A 20 -1.50 56.23 -42.69
CA ASP A 20 -1.03 55.01 -42.02
C ASP A 20 -0.90 55.27 -40.52
N GLN A 21 -1.45 54.35 -39.72
CA GLN A 21 -1.14 54.27 -38.30
C GLN A 21 0.04 53.31 -38.12
N ASP A 22 1.08 53.78 -37.45
CA ASP A 22 2.30 53.03 -37.15
C ASP A 22 1.98 51.73 -36.36
N ASP A 23 1.87 50.58 -37.03
CA ASP A 23 1.96 49.23 -36.42
C ASP A 23 3.42 48.90 -36.04
N SER A 24 4.12 49.90 -35.48
CA SER A 24 5.54 49.85 -35.09
C SER A 24 5.72 49.31 -33.66
N ALA A 25 4.81 48.45 -33.20
CA ALA A 25 5.02 47.62 -32.03
C ALA A 25 6.00 46.49 -32.39
N PRO A 26 7.15 46.36 -31.69
CA PRO A 26 8.11 45.31 -32.02
C PRO A 26 7.49 43.94 -31.73
N ARG A 27 7.19 43.19 -32.81
CA ARG A 27 6.67 41.82 -32.71
C ARG A 27 7.72 40.95 -32.02
N LEU A 28 7.46 40.60 -30.76
CA LEU A 28 8.31 39.71 -29.98
C LEU A 28 8.25 38.31 -30.61
N VAL A 29 9.30 37.95 -31.36
CA VAL A 29 9.45 36.61 -31.93
C VAL A 29 10.10 35.70 -30.87
N PRO A 30 9.61 34.46 -30.67
CA PRO A 30 10.26 33.51 -29.77
C PRO A 30 11.75 33.35 -30.08
N ARG A 31 12.60 33.41 -29.04
CA ARG A 31 14.05 33.23 -29.18
C ARG A 31 14.35 31.78 -29.54
N THR A 32 15.16 31.57 -30.57
CA THR A 32 15.59 30.22 -30.98
C THR A 32 16.56 29.63 -29.95
N LEU A 33 16.02 28.85 -29.01
CA LEU A 33 16.78 28.13 -27.98
C LEU A 33 17.20 26.73 -28.46
N THR A 34 18.38 26.27 -28.01
CA THR A 34 18.81 24.87 -28.18
C THR A 34 18.04 23.94 -27.24
N SER A 35 17.98 22.63 -27.54
CA SER A 35 17.26 21.66 -26.70
C SER A 35 17.71 21.63 -25.23
N ARG A 36 18.99 21.91 -24.95
CA ARG A 36 19.51 22.05 -23.57
C ARG A 36 18.95 23.27 -22.86
N GLN A 37 18.88 24.40 -23.55
CA GLN A 37 18.29 25.63 -23.03
C GLN A 37 16.77 25.48 -22.86
N LYS A 38 16.08 24.80 -23.77
CA LYS A 38 14.65 24.47 -23.62
C LYS A 38 14.41 23.58 -22.39
N ALA A 39 15.22 22.53 -22.19
CA ALA A 39 15.15 21.70 -20.99
C ALA A 39 15.39 22.51 -19.71
N ALA A 40 16.37 23.42 -19.70
CA ALA A 40 16.60 24.33 -18.57
C ALA A 40 15.41 25.28 -18.31
N VAL A 41 14.74 25.78 -19.36
CA VAL A 41 13.49 26.58 -19.22
C VAL A 41 12.38 25.74 -18.60
N VAL A 42 12.12 24.53 -19.10
CA VAL A 42 11.05 23.64 -18.61
C VAL A 42 11.29 23.23 -17.16
N VAL A 43 12.51 22.79 -16.81
CA VAL A 43 12.88 22.46 -15.42
C VAL A 43 12.74 23.68 -14.52
N ARG A 44 13.17 24.88 -14.96
CA ARG A 44 13.04 26.10 -14.15
C ARG A 44 11.59 26.55 -13.97
N LEU A 45 10.73 26.36 -14.97
CA LEU A 45 9.30 26.61 -14.88
C LEU A 45 8.65 25.69 -13.85
N LEU A 46 8.84 24.37 -13.99
CA LEU A 46 8.27 23.37 -13.09
C LEU A 46 8.73 23.57 -11.62
N LEU A 47 10.01 23.85 -11.39
CA LEU A 47 10.54 24.16 -10.06
C LEU A 47 9.99 25.49 -9.48
N ASN A 48 9.70 26.50 -10.31
CA ASN A 48 9.08 27.74 -9.85
C ASN A 48 7.62 27.53 -9.43
N GLU A 49 6.88 26.66 -10.14
CA GLU A 49 5.49 26.29 -9.81
C GLU A 49 5.40 25.25 -8.67
N GLY A 50 6.53 24.87 -8.07
CA GLY A 50 6.58 23.98 -6.92
C GLY A 50 6.42 22.49 -7.23
N ALA A 51 6.63 22.06 -8.48
CA ALA A 51 6.67 20.65 -8.83
C ALA A 51 7.93 19.99 -8.23
N ASP A 52 7.75 18.88 -7.54
CA ASP A 52 8.85 18.03 -7.07
C ASP A 52 9.34 17.17 -8.24
N ILE A 53 10.56 17.44 -8.71
CA ILE A 53 11.18 16.76 -9.85
C ILE A 53 12.39 15.99 -9.31
N PRO A 54 12.47 14.66 -9.46
CA PRO A 54 13.62 13.88 -9.00
C PRO A 54 14.80 14.07 -9.96
N LEU A 55 15.44 15.26 -9.91
CA LEU A 55 16.64 15.56 -10.68
C LEU A 55 17.83 14.68 -10.25
N GLU A 56 17.76 14.05 -9.07
CA GLU A 56 18.70 13.05 -8.58
C GLU A 56 18.66 11.72 -9.36
N ASP A 57 17.55 11.38 -10.03
CA ASP A 57 17.47 10.21 -10.93
C ASP A 57 18.24 10.41 -12.26
N LEU A 58 18.63 11.65 -12.58
CA LEU A 58 19.44 11.93 -13.75
C LEU A 58 20.91 11.53 -13.48
N PRO A 59 21.63 10.91 -14.43
CA PRO A 59 23.06 10.68 -14.31
C PRO A 59 23.85 11.97 -13.98
N ASP A 60 24.88 11.86 -13.14
CA ASP A 60 25.70 12.97 -12.63
C ASP A 60 26.13 13.96 -13.74
N GLU A 61 26.58 13.43 -14.88
CA GLU A 61 27.05 14.20 -16.04
C GLU A 61 25.92 15.02 -16.72
N LEU A 62 24.66 14.63 -16.53
CA LEU A 62 23.48 15.40 -16.95
C LEU A 62 23.02 16.39 -15.88
N GLN A 63 23.13 16.05 -14.59
CA GLN A 63 22.89 16.99 -13.49
C GLN A 63 23.87 18.18 -13.57
N GLU A 64 25.16 17.91 -13.79
CA GLU A 64 26.21 18.92 -13.98
C GLU A 64 25.89 19.83 -15.18
N LYS A 65 25.60 19.25 -16.35
CA LYS A 65 25.26 20.00 -17.58
C LYS A 65 23.99 20.83 -17.43
N LEU A 66 22.97 20.31 -16.75
CA LEU A 66 21.71 21.03 -16.48
C LEU A 66 21.94 22.19 -15.52
N THR A 67 22.73 21.97 -14.45
CA THR A 67 23.09 23.00 -13.45
C THR A 67 23.92 24.11 -14.08
N HIS A 68 24.94 23.77 -14.87
CA HIS A 68 25.70 24.74 -15.67
C HIS A 68 24.78 25.51 -16.63
N GLN A 69 23.90 24.82 -17.36
CA GLN A 69 23.01 25.49 -18.30
C GLN A 69 22.04 26.45 -17.59
N LEU A 70 21.50 26.08 -16.42
CA LEU A 70 20.67 26.94 -15.59
C LEU A 70 21.42 28.18 -15.09
N GLY A 71 22.71 28.05 -14.76
CA GLY A 71 23.57 29.18 -14.37
C GLY A 71 23.93 30.13 -15.51
N GLU A 72 24.00 29.64 -16.75
CA GLU A 72 24.22 30.46 -17.96
C GLU A 72 22.94 31.15 -18.48
N MET A 73 21.76 30.73 -18.03
CA MET A 73 20.47 31.22 -18.54
C MET A 73 20.09 32.56 -17.91
N GLY A 74 20.11 33.61 -18.74
CA GLY A 74 19.57 34.93 -18.40
C GLY A 74 18.04 35.00 -18.52
N LEU A 75 17.50 36.23 -18.50
CA LEU A 75 16.06 36.47 -18.61
C LEU A 75 15.49 35.90 -19.92
N VAL A 76 14.42 35.12 -19.78
CA VAL A 76 13.57 34.59 -20.86
C VAL A 76 12.25 35.35 -20.83
N ASP A 77 11.84 35.88 -21.99
CA ASP A 77 10.57 36.57 -22.17
C ASP A 77 9.38 35.59 -22.24
N ARG A 78 8.17 36.08 -21.97
CA ARG A 78 6.96 35.24 -21.97
C ARG A 78 6.72 34.55 -23.31
N VAL A 79 6.92 35.24 -24.44
CA VAL A 79 6.64 34.66 -25.76
C VAL A 79 7.58 33.49 -26.08
N THR A 80 8.83 33.55 -25.65
CA THR A 80 9.77 32.42 -25.69
C THR A 80 9.39 31.30 -24.71
N LEU A 81 8.96 31.65 -23.48
CA LEU A 81 8.52 30.67 -22.48
C LEU A 81 7.30 29.88 -22.95
N ASP A 82 6.26 30.59 -23.41
CA ASP A 82 4.99 30.02 -23.87
C ASP A 82 5.23 29.08 -25.07
N ALA A 83 6.10 29.48 -26.01
CA ALA A 83 6.47 28.65 -27.16
C ALA A 83 7.23 27.36 -26.76
N VAL A 84 8.13 27.43 -25.77
CA VAL A 84 8.84 26.25 -25.25
C VAL A 84 7.92 25.33 -24.45
N ALA A 85 6.98 25.90 -23.68
CA ALA A 85 5.98 25.12 -22.95
C ALA A 85 5.02 24.39 -23.90
N GLN A 86 4.57 25.04 -24.99
CA GLN A 86 3.74 24.43 -26.01
C GLN A 86 4.47 23.29 -26.74
N GLU A 87 5.72 23.51 -27.17
CA GLU A 87 6.56 22.47 -27.80
C GLU A 87 6.79 21.26 -26.87
N PHE A 88 6.95 21.50 -25.57
CA PHE A 88 7.09 20.43 -24.58
C PHE A 88 5.77 19.68 -24.34
N ALA A 89 4.62 20.36 -24.30
CA ALA A 89 3.31 19.74 -24.19
C ALA A 89 2.98 18.86 -25.41
N GLU A 90 3.19 19.38 -26.63
CA GLU A 90 3.03 18.61 -27.88
C GLU A 90 3.97 17.40 -27.94
N ALA A 91 5.19 17.53 -27.41
CA ALA A 91 6.12 16.42 -27.29
C ALA A 91 5.65 15.36 -26.27
N LEU A 92 5.04 15.76 -25.15
CA LEU A 92 4.45 14.85 -24.15
C LEU A 92 3.22 14.10 -24.68
N ASP A 93 2.30 14.81 -25.35
CA ASP A 93 1.11 14.19 -25.96
C ASP A 93 1.48 13.16 -27.06
N GLY A 94 2.68 13.27 -27.63
CA GLY A 94 3.26 12.28 -28.54
C GLY A 94 3.79 11.00 -27.88
N ILE A 95 3.93 10.95 -26.54
CA ILE A 95 4.49 9.79 -25.82
C ILE A 95 3.40 8.76 -25.51
N GLY A 96 3.11 7.90 -26.49
CA GLY A 96 2.14 6.80 -26.31
C GLY A 96 2.58 5.69 -25.34
N LEU A 97 3.89 5.54 -25.08
CA LEU A 97 4.44 4.63 -24.07
C LEU A 97 5.85 5.08 -23.65
N ALA A 98 6.06 5.30 -22.35
CA ALA A 98 7.38 5.53 -21.78
C ALA A 98 7.96 4.21 -21.23
N PHE A 99 9.22 3.92 -21.54
CA PHE A 99 9.95 2.81 -20.92
C PHE A 99 10.68 3.29 -19.66
N PRO A 100 10.61 2.55 -18.53
CA PRO A 100 11.43 2.81 -17.36
C PRO A 100 12.93 2.80 -17.71
N HIS A 101 13.71 3.64 -17.06
CA HIS A 101 15.15 3.74 -17.33
C HIS A 101 15.94 2.65 -16.58
N GLY A 102 16.86 2.00 -17.30
CA GLY A 102 17.70 0.92 -16.77
C GLY A 102 16.95 -0.38 -16.48
N LEU A 103 17.69 -1.42 -16.09
CA LEU A 103 17.08 -2.73 -15.81
C LEU A 103 16.27 -2.74 -14.50
N ALA A 104 16.52 -1.83 -13.55
CA ALA A 104 15.77 -1.74 -12.29
C ALA A 104 14.28 -1.46 -12.57
N GLY A 105 13.95 -0.26 -13.06
CA GLY A 105 12.57 0.08 -13.40
C GLY A 105 11.95 -0.85 -14.44
N ALA A 106 12.74 -1.42 -15.36
CA ALA A 106 12.25 -2.42 -16.32
C ALA A 106 11.90 -3.77 -15.69
N LEU A 107 12.53 -4.14 -14.55
CA LEU A 107 12.15 -5.31 -13.75
C LEU A 107 10.93 -5.02 -12.88
N ASP A 108 10.82 -3.82 -12.35
CA ASP A 108 9.71 -3.43 -11.47
C ASP A 108 8.41 -3.25 -12.27
N ALA A 109 8.50 -2.73 -13.51
CA ALA A 109 7.38 -2.68 -14.47
C ALA A 109 6.93 -4.06 -15.00
N VAL A 110 7.67 -5.15 -14.71
CA VAL A 110 7.25 -6.54 -14.98
C VAL A 110 7.14 -7.37 -13.71
N ASP A 111 7.11 -6.75 -12.54
CA ASP A 111 7.02 -7.49 -11.28
C ASP A 111 5.67 -8.20 -11.15
N GLY A 112 5.68 -9.37 -10.53
CA GLY A 112 4.55 -10.32 -10.58
C GLY A 112 4.17 -10.85 -11.98
N LYS A 113 4.85 -10.42 -13.07
CA LYS A 113 4.69 -10.97 -14.43
C LYS A 113 5.83 -11.89 -14.84
N ILE A 114 6.99 -11.77 -14.20
CA ILE A 114 8.12 -12.71 -14.33
C ILE A 114 8.25 -13.60 -13.09
N GLY A 115 8.70 -14.84 -13.27
CA GLY A 115 8.92 -15.76 -12.15
C GLY A 115 10.01 -15.25 -11.19
N PRO A 116 9.83 -15.35 -9.86
CA PRO A 116 10.68 -14.65 -8.87
C PRO A 116 12.15 -15.05 -8.94
N ALA A 117 12.46 -16.33 -9.21
CA ALA A 117 13.84 -16.80 -9.42
C ALA A 117 14.52 -16.17 -10.66
N THR A 118 13.75 -15.72 -11.66
CA THR A 118 14.26 -14.95 -12.81
C THR A 118 14.41 -13.47 -12.48
N ALA A 119 13.48 -12.86 -11.73
CA ALA A 119 13.64 -11.50 -11.22
C ALA A 119 14.93 -11.37 -10.38
N ALA A 120 15.10 -12.24 -9.37
CA ALA A 120 16.29 -12.27 -8.51
C ALA A 120 17.59 -12.52 -9.31
N ARG A 121 17.56 -13.43 -10.31
CA ARG A 121 18.70 -13.66 -11.20
C ARG A 121 19.04 -12.42 -12.03
N LEU A 122 18.06 -11.72 -12.58
CA LEU A 122 18.30 -10.52 -13.40
C LEU A 122 18.81 -9.34 -12.56
N ARG A 123 18.22 -9.09 -11.38
CA ARG A 123 18.74 -8.12 -10.39
C ARG A 123 20.21 -8.40 -10.03
N LYS A 124 20.59 -9.68 -9.91
CA LYS A 124 21.99 -10.12 -9.63
C LYS A 124 22.94 -10.08 -10.83
N VAL A 125 22.48 -10.46 -12.03
CA VAL A 125 23.34 -10.63 -13.22
C VAL A 125 23.76 -9.30 -13.84
N ALA A 126 22.90 -8.28 -13.80
CA ALA A 126 23.21 -6.99 -14.43
C ALA A 126 24.27 -6.16 -13.69
N GLY A 127 24.83 -6.67 -12.58
CA GLY A 127 25.87 -5.97 -11.83
C GLY A 127 25.43 -4.60 -11.35
N VAL A 128 24.13 -4.43 -11.10
CA VAL A 128 23.49 -3.15 -10.79
C VAL A 128 24.21 -2.56 -9.57
N ARG A 129 24.94 -1.45 -9.76
CA ARG A 129 25.15 -0.46 -8.70
C ARG A 129 23.74 -0.10 -8.25
N GLN A 130 23.30 -0.63 -7.11
CA GLN A 130 21.90 -0.68 -6.73
C GLN A 130 21.28 0.72 -6.90
N ILE A 131 20.33 0.86 -7.83
CA ILE A 131 19.76 2.16 -8.24
C ILE A 131 18.49 2.41 -7.41
N GLY A 132 18.30 3.64 -6.95
CA GLY A 132 17.25 4.03 -5.99
C GLY A 132 17.77 4.10 -4.56
N ASP A 133 16.96 4.62 -3.64
CA ASP A 133 17.36 4.78 -2.23
C ASP A 133 17.30 3.43 -1.48
N PRO A 134 18.40 2.92 -0.88
CA PRO A 134 18.35 1.71 -0.07
C PRO A 134 17.38 1.84 1.11
N TRP A 135 17.19 3.05 1.62
CA TRP A 135 16.35 3.34 2.77
C TRP A 135 14.85 3.36 2.43
N GLN A 136 14.43 3.41 1.17
CA GLN A 136 13.02 3.16 0.77
C GLN A 136 12.60 1.77 1.21
N ARG A 137 13.40 0.74 0.89
CA ARG A 137 13.09 -0.66 1.21
C ARG A 137 13.02 -0.90 2.72
N LEU A 138 13.89 -0.26 3.51
CA LEU A 138 13.80 -0.27 4.99
C LEU A 138 12.60 0.54 5.52
N ARG A 139 12.15 1.58 4.81
CA ARG A 139 10.93 2.33 5.13
C ARG A 139 9.63 1.54 4.87
N GLU A 140 9.69 0.39 4.18
CA GLU A 140 8.56 -0.54 4.04
C GLU A 140 8.52 -1.63 5.14
N VAL A 141 9.66 -2.17 5.56
CA VAL A 141 9.77 -3.30 6.53
C VAL A 141 9.09 -3.05 7.89
N PRO A 142 8.31 -3.98 8.48
CA PRO A 142 7.67 -3.80 9.79
C PRO A 142 8.61 -3.39 10.94
N ALA A 143 8.14 -2.55 11.88
CA ALA A 143 8.97 -1.97 12.93
C ALA A 143 9.57 -3.01 13.91
N GLU A 144 8.81 -4.04 14.26
CA GLU A 144 9.28 -5.20 15.05
C GLU A 144 10.44 -5.93 14.35
N GLU A 145 10.40 -6.00 13.03
CA GLU A 145 11.39 -6.68 12.22
C GLU A 145 12.67 -5.86 12.06
N LEU A 146 12.54 -4.54 11.90
CA LEU A 146 13.65 -3.59 11.99
C LEU A 146 14.30 -3.63 13.39
N ALA A 147 13.53 -3.82 14.46
CA ALA A 147 14.06 -3.99 15.81
C ALA A 147 14.82 -5.32 16.00
N LYS A 148 14.44 -6.39 15.29
CA LYS A 148 15.23 -7.64 15.23
C LYS A 148 16.54 -7.42 14.46
N MET A 149 16.50 -6.72 13.32
CA MET A 149 17.70 -6.37 12.55
C MET A 149 18.66 -5.47 13.35
N ALA A 150 18.14 -4.44 14.04
CA ALA A 150 18.90 -3.54 14.89
C ALA A 150 19.52 -4.20 16.14
N GLN A 151 19.09 -5.41 16.52
CA GLN A 151 19.71 -6.22 17.58
C GLN A 151 20.82 -7.14 17.07
N ALA A 152 20.80 -7.52 15.80
CA ALA A 152 21.88 -8.26 15.15
C ALA A 152 23.06 -7.36 14.75
N GLU A 153 22.81 -6.07 14.61
CA GLU A 153 23.76 -5.06 14.12
C GLU A 153 24.54 -4.33 15.24
N SER A 154 25.56 -3.54 14.85
CA SER A 154 26.26 -2.67 15.80
C SER A 154 25.35 -1.54 16.30
N THR A 155 25.65 -0.99 17.49
CA THR A 155 24.88 0.12 18.07
C THR A 155 24.92 1.37 17.19
N GLU A 156 26.02 1.55 16.48
CA GLU A 156 26.27 2.64 15.53
C GLU A 156 25.48 2.45 14.23
N ILE A 157 25.42 1.23 13.69
CA ILE A 157 24.62 0.90 12.50
C ILE A 157 23.12 1.01 12.81
N ALA A 158 22.69 0.49 13.96
CA ALA A 158 21.33 0.66 14.45
C ALA A 158 20.95 2.14 14.67
N ALA A 159 21.89 2.99 15.12
CA ALA A 159 21.66 4.43 15.24
C ALA A 159 21.57 5.15 13.88
N VAL A 160 22.37 4.74 12.88
CA VAL A 160 22.23 5.25 11.50
C VAL A 160 20.88 4.83 10.91
N MET A 161 20.47 3.57 11.10
CA MET A 161 19.16 3.06 10.68
C MET A 161 18.03 3.88 11.31
N LEU A 162 18.06 4.05 12.64
CA LEU A 162 17.07 4.83 13.38
C LEU A 162 17.01 6.30 12.92
N SER A 163 18.15 6.87 12.50
CA SER A 163 18.26 8.24 11.97
C SER A 163 17.77 8.39 10.52
N LYS A 164 17.47 7.28 9.83
CA LYS A 164 16.99 7.25 8.43
C LYS A 164 15.54 6.80 8.28
N LEU A 165 14.88 6.45 9.38
CA LEU A 165 13.46 6.13 9.42
C LEU A 165 12.63 7.37 9.80
N GLU A 166 11.36 7.37 9.38
CA GLU A 166 10.39 8.39 9.78
C GLU A 166 10.10 8.32 11.28
N THR A 167 9.87 9.46 11.91
CA THR A 167 9.81 9.60 13.39
C THR A 167 8.85 8.63 14.07
N ALA A 168 7.67 8.40 13.49
CA ALA A 168 6.69 7.45 14.03
C ALA A 168 7.21 6.00 14.00
N LYS A 169 7.84 5.60 12.88
CA LYS A 169 8.39 4.25 12.70
C LYS A 169 9.66 4.03 13.53
N ALA A 170 10.48 5.06 13.69
CA ALA A 170 11.63 5.08 14.60
C ALA A 170 11.19 4.90 16.07
N ALA A 171 10.10 5.55 16.48
CA ALA A 171 9.53 5.37 17.82
C ALA A 171 8.98 3.95 18.05
N GLN A 172 8.28 3.37 17.07
CA GLN A 172 7.81 1.98 17.12
C GLN A 172 8.99 0.99 17.24
N LEU A 173 10.04 1.17 16.42
CA LEU A 173 11.26 0.35 16.47
C LEU A 173 11.89 0.38 17.87
N LEU A 174 12.03 1.57 18.48
CA LEU A 174 12.51 1.72 19.86
C LEU A 174 11.61 1.01 20.90
N GLY A 175 10.30 0.95 20.68
CA GLY A 175 9.36 0.22 21.54
C GLY A 175 9.56 -1.30 21.52
N HIS A 176 9.92 -1.87 20.35
CA HIS A 176 10.21 -3.29 20.19
C HIS A 176 11.65 -3.69 20.62
N LEU A 177 12.45 -2.75 21.15
CA LEU A 177 13.83 -3.02 21.59
C LEU A 177 13.94 -3.18 23.11
N PRO A 178 14.74 -4.14 23.62
CA PRO A 178 15.04 -4.22 25.05
C PRO A 178 15.58 -2.89 25.58
N GLY A 179 15.02 -2.38 26.67
CA GLY A 179 15.32 -1.04 27.18
C GLY A 179 16.81 -0.67 27.31
N PRO A 180 17.73 -1.56 27.74
CA PRO A 180 19.18 -1.28 27.72
C PRO A 180 19.76 -1.07 26.32
N THR A 181 19.28 -1.83 25.33
CA THR A 181 19.67 -1.73 23.92
C THR A 181 19.10 -0.46 23.28
N ALA A 182 17.81 -0.18 23.50
CA ALA A 182 17.17 1.06 23.05
C ALA A 182 17.94 2.30 23.54
N ARG A 183 18.23 2.40 24.85
CA ARG A 183 19.01 3.52 25.43
C ARG A 183 20.41 3.67 24.81
N ARG A 184 21.10 2.57 24.51
CA ARG A 184 22.41 2.59 23.83
C ARG A 184 22.32 3.16 22.42
N ILE A 185 21.31 2.73 21.64
CA ILE A 185 21.08 3.19 20.27
C ILE A 185 20.69 4.67 20.26
N THR A 186 19.74 5.10 21.09
CA THR A 186 19.36 6.52 21.22
C THR A 186 20.55 7.39 21.62
N TYR A 187 21.43 6.92 22.51
CA TYR A 187 22.67 7.63 22.83
C TYR A 187 23.66 7.68 21.66
N ALA A 188 23.79 6.61 20.87
CA ALA A 188 24.65 6.58 19.69
C ALA A 188 24.17 7.51 18.56
N VAL A 189 22.87 7.82 18.46
CA VAL A 189 22.35 8.87 17.54
C VAL A 189 23.01 10.23 17.81
N SER A 190 23.38 10.55 19.06
CA SER A 190 24.12 11.80 19.37
C SER A 190 25.53 11.87 18.76
N LYS A 191 26.00 10.80 18.11
CA LYS A 191 27.34 10.65 17.52
C LYS A 191 27.34 10.44 16.00
N THR A 192 26.16 10.39 15.35
CA THR A 192 26.07 10.14 13.89
C THR A 192 26.41 11.36 13.03
N SER A 193 26.50 12.56 13.62
CA SER A 193 26.67 13.85 12.93
C SER A 193 27.88 13.95 11.97
N ASN A 194 28.90 13.11 12.15
CA ASN A 194 30.14 13.14 11.37
C ASN A 194 30.27 11.96 10.38
N ILE A 195 29.21 11.18 10.16
CA ILE A 195 29.23 10.03 9.23
C ILE A 195 29.05 10.56 7.79
N THR A 196 29.91 10.14 6.85
CA THR A 196 29.83 10.61 5.46
C THR A 196 28.60 10.05 4.75
N PRO A 197 28.03 10.76 3.74
CA PRO A 197 26.91 10.24 2.95
C PRO A 197 27.20 8.85 2.35
N GLU A 198 28.42 8.64 1.84
CA GLU A 198 28.91 7.38 1.28
C GLU A 198 28.87 6.23 2.31
N ALA A 199 29.16 6.53 3.58
CA ALA A 199 29.10 5.53 4.65
C ALA A 199 27.65 5.20 5.02
N VAL A 200 26.75 6.20 5.04
CA VAL A 200 25.31 5.99 5.25
C VAL A 200 24.69 5.18 4.09
N GLU A 201 25.07 5.46 2.85
CA GLU A 201 24.63 4.71 1.66
C GLU A 201 25.09 3.25 1.73
N ARG A 202 26.37 3.01 2.02
CA ARG A 202 26.94 1.65 2.18
C ARG A 202 26.30 0.88 3.33
N ILE A 203 25.93 1.54 4.43
CA ILE A 203 25.17 0.91 5.52
C ILE A 203 23.77 0.52 5.02
N GLY A 204 23.07 1.43 4.33
CA GLY A 204 21.77 1.14 3.73
C GLY A 204 21.81 -0.06 2.79
N TRP A 205 22.78 -0.13 1.88
CA TRP A 205 22.94 -1.27 0.98
C TRP A 205 23.29 -2.57 1.69
N SER A 206 24.09 -2.54 2.77
CA SER A 206 24.37 -3.70 3.61
C SER A 206 23.07 -4.26 4.22
N LEU A 207 22.29 -3.41 4.89
CA LEU A 207 21.05 -3.79 5.56
C LEU A 207 19.98 -4.27 4.57
N ALA A 208 19.81 -3.57 3.45
CA ALA A 208 18.87 -3.96 2.40
C ALA A 208 19.28 -5.30 1.73
N THR A 209 20.58 -5.57 1.62
CA THR A 209 21.09 -6.86 1.13
C THR A 209 20.85 -7.99 2.15
N GLN A 210 20.87 -7.72 3.46
CA GLN A 210 20.48 -8.71 4.48
C GLN A 210 18.98 -9.05 4.42
N LEU A 211 18.14 -8.07 4.09
CA LEU A 211 16.71 -8.29 3.82
C LEU A 211 16.53 -9.21 2.59
N ASP A 212 17.25 -8.92 1.49
CA ASP A 212 17.25 -9.71 0.26
C ASP A 212 17.78 -11.15 0.43
N GLN A 213 18.66 -11.39 1.42
CA GLN A 213 19.31 -12.69 1.66
C GLN A 213 18.50 -13.66 2.53
N ARG A 214 17.30 -13.30 2.96
CA ARG A 214 16.47 -14.22 3.75
C ARG A 214 16.07 -15.47 2.94
N PRO A 215 16.13 -16.67 3.55
CA PRO A 215 15.51 -17.83 2.96
C PRO A 215 14.01 -17.57 2.73
N LEU A 216 13.52 -17.87 1.52
CA LEU A 216 12.09 -17.98 1.27
C LEU A 216 11.52 -19.00 2.26
N GLN A 217 10.64 -18.56 3.17
CA GLN A 217 10.00 -19.48 4.10
C GLN A 217 9.06 -20.39 3.32
N ALA A 218 9.10 -21.69 3.61
CA ALA A 218 8.28 -22.70 2.92
C ALA A 218 6.78 -22.58 3.23
N PHE A 219 6.42 -21.74 4.21
CA PHE A 219 5.07 -21.43 4.64
C PHE A 219 4.96 -19.92 4.83
N THR A 220 3.84 -19.32 4.41
CA THR A 220 3.54 -17.89 4.62
C THR A 220 3.16 -17.59 6.07
N ASP A 221 2.40 -18.50 6.68
CA ASP A 221 1.72 -18.22 7.95
C ASP A 221 2.54 -18.75 9.13
N GLY A 222 2.51 -18.05 10.26
CA GLY A 222 3.23 -18.43 11.47
C GLY A 222 2.78 -19.80 12.02
N PRO A 223 3.67 -20.57 12.71
CA PRO A 223 3.35 -21.93 13.15
C PRO A 223 2.05 -22.05 13.95
N GLY A 224 1.77 -21.09 14.84
CA GLY A 224 0.54 -21.09 15.65
C GLY A 224 -0.73 -20.85 14.84
N ALA A 225 -0.66 -20.03 13.78
CA ALA A 225 -1.78 -19.85 12.86
C ALA A 225 -2.06 -21.12 12.06
N ARG A 226 -1.02 -21.85 11.63
CA ARG A 226 -1.17 -23.13 10.92
C ARG A 226 -1.75 -24.24 11.81
N VAL A 227 -1.30 -24.33 13.07
CA VAL A 227 -1.86 -25.28 14.06
C VAL A 227 -3.31 -24.91 14.39
N GLY A 228 -3.60 -23.64 14.66
CA GLY A 228 -4.97 -23.16 14.89
C GLY A 228 -5.89 -23.47 13.70
N ALA A 229 -5.45 -23.25 12.46
CA ALA A 229 -6.21 -23.60 11.26
C ALA A 229 -6.57 -25.10 11.18
N ILE A 230 -5.69 -26.00 11.63
CA ILE A 230 -5.98 -27.45 11.72
C ILE A 230 -6.98 -27.73 12.86
N LEU A 231 -6.76 -27.16 14.04
CA LEU A 231 -7.62 -27.35 15.21
C LEU A 231 -9.03 -26.74 15.05
N ASN A 232 -9.16 -25.73 14.21
CA ASN A 232 -10.44 -25.14 13.77
C ASN A 232 -11.32 -26.12 12.98
N HIS A 233 -10.78 -27.23 12.47
CA HIS A 233 -11.49 -28.32 11.81
C HIS A 233 -11.46 -29.64 12.60
N SER A 234 -11.00 -29.60 13.85
CA SER A 234 -10.98 -30.76 14.75
C SER A 234 -12.21 -30.76 15.65
N ALA A 235 -12.75 -31.96 15.93
CA ALA A 235 -13.82 -32.16 16.91
C ALA A 235 -13.42 -31.58 18.28
N ALA A 236 -14.40 -31.09 19.04
CA ALA A 236 -14.13 -30.23 20.19
C ALA A 236 -13.17 -30.86 21.22
N SER A 237 -13.48 -32.07 21.70
CA SER A 237 -12.64 -32.76 22.69
C SER A 237 -11.19 -32.95 22.21
N MET A 238 -10.97 -33.33 20.95
CA MET A 238 -9.61 -33.54 20.42
C MET A 238 -8.83 -32.23 20.30
N ARG A 239 -9.49 -31.10 19.99
CA ARG A 239 -8.83 -29.80 20.03
C ARG A 239 -8.44 -29.45 21.46
N ASP A 240 -9.36 -29.63 22.40
CA ASP A 240 -9.19 -29.17 23.77
C ASP A 240 -8.13 -30.06 24.49
N ASP A 241 -8.18 -31.39 24.30
CA ASP A 241 -7.14 -32.36 24.70
C ASP A 241 -5.73 -31.98 24.15
N LEU A 242 -5.66 -31.56 22.88
CA LEU A 242 -4.39 -31.16 22.25
C LEU A 242 -3.89 -29.77 22.67
N LEU A 243 -4.79 -28.87 23.08
CA LEU A 243 -4.42 -27.55 23.60
C LEU A 243 -3.87 -27.66 25.02
N ASP A 244 -4.46 -28.50 25.87
CA ASP A 244 -3.99 -28.71 27.24
C ASP A 244 -2.65 -29.45 27.25
N ALA A 245 -2.48 -30.48 26.41
CA ALA A 245 -1.19 -31.15 26.22
C ALA A 245 -0.11 -30.24 25.61
N LEU A 246 -0.50 -29.19 24.88
CA LEU A 246 0.43 -28.17 24.37
C LEU A 246 0.78 -27.13 25.46
N ASP A 247 -0.13 -26.84 26.39
CA ASP A 247 0.09 -25.95 27.54
C ASP A 247 1.10 -26.52 28.53
N GLU A 248 1.12 -27.85 28.70
CA GLU A 248 2.11 -28.56 29.55
C GLU A 248 3.55 -28.46 29.01
N GLU A 249 3.73 -28.34 27.69
CA GLU A 249 5.05 -28.33 27.02
C GLU A 249 5.50 -26.91 26.63
N ASP A 250 4.61 -26.04 26.11
CA ASP A 250 4.87 -24.65 25.71
C ASP A 250 3.58 -23.79 25.79
N ALA A 251 3.30 -23.28 26.99
CA ALA A 251 2.13 -22.43 27.27
C ALA A 251 2.10 -21.11 26.48
N ASP A 252 3.26 -20.52 26.14
CA ASP A 252 3.32 -19.31 25.32
C ASP A 252 2.83 -19.62 23.90
N PHE A 253 3.29 -20.73 23.31
CA PHE A 253 2.85 -21.19 22.00
C PHE A 253 1.39 -21.68 22.03
N ALA A 254 0.95 -22.40 23.06
CA ALA A 254 -0.44 -22.77 23.26
C ALA A 254 -1.35 -21.52 23.31
N GLY A 255 -0.92 -20.45 23.99
CA GLY A 255 -1.59 -19.14 23.96
C GLY A 255 -1.71 -18.53 22.55
N VAL A 256 -0.65 -18.60 21.73
CA VAL A 256 -0.69 -18.16 20.33
C VAL A 256 -1.67 -19.00 19.50
N VAL A 257 -1.70 -20.33 19.70
CA VAL A 257 -2.64 -21.24 19.02
C VAL A 257 -4.08 -20.97 19.45
N ARG A 258 -4.36 -20.79 20.75
CA ARG A 258 -5.70 -20.44 21.24
C ARG A 258 -6.22 -19.14 20.63
N ARG A 259 -5.37 -18.11 20.48
CA ARG A 259 -5.76 -16.85 19.82
C ARG A 259 -6.13 -17.03 18.34
N SER A 260 -5.42 -17.89 17.60
CA SER A 260 -5.68 -18.17 16.17
C SER A 260 -6.88 -19.12 15.92
N ILE A 261 -7.50 -19.65 16.98
CA ILE A 261 -8.71 -20.47 16.91
C ILE A 261 -9.96 -19.57 16.89
N PHE A 262 -10.88 -19.87 15.99
CA PHE A 262 -12.17 -19.21 15.84
C PHE A 262 -13.23 -20.27 15.56
N THR A 263 -14.07 -20.52 16.57
CA THR A 263 -15.10 -21.56 16.62
C THR A 263 -16.50 -20.93 16.63
N PHE A 264 -17.55 -21.76 16.62
CA PHE A 264 -18.93 -21.29 16.70
C PHE A 264 -19.21 -20.54 18.02
N ALA A 265 -18.68 -21.01 19.15
CA ALA A 265 -18.72 -20.30 20.44
C ALA A 265 -18.14 -18.86 20.36
N HIS A 266 -17.03 -18.67 19.64
CA HIS A 266 -16.36 -17.37 19.51
C HIS A 266 -17.14 -16.34 18.67
N ILE A 267 -18.21 -16.73 17.97
CA ILE A 267 -19.03 -15.80 17.17
C ILE A 267 -19.68 -14.75 18.07
N SER A 268 -20.26 -15.16 19.20
CA SER A 268 -20.94 -14.24 20.14
C SER A 268 -20.06 -13.14 20.74
N THR A 269 -18.75 -13.37 20.84
CA THR A 269 -17.79 -12.45 21.49
C THR A 269 -16.90 -11.71 20.49
N ARG A 270 -16.50 -12.35 19.39
CA ARG A 270 -15.57 -11.75 18.40
C ARG A 270 -16.25 -11.16 17.16
N VAL A 271 -17.54 -11.39 16.91
CA VAL A 271 -18.26 -10.74 15.79
C VAL A 271 -18.96 -9.47 16.26
N ARG A 272 -18.85 -8.38 15.50
CA ARG A 272 -19.59 -7.14 15.79
C ARG A 272 -21.08 -7.33 15.49
N ALA A 273 -21.97 -6.91 16.39
CA ALA A 273 -23.42 -7.09 16.24
C ALA A 273 -24.01 -6.54 14.92
N ARG A 274 -23.41 -5.49 14.34
CA ARG A 274 -23.80 -4.94 13.03
C ARG A 274 -23.51 -5.88 11.85
N ASP A 275 -22.48 -6.73 11.99
CA ASP A 275 -21.97 -7.62 10.95
C ASP A 275 -22.70 -8.99 10.97
N ALA A 276 -23.35 -9.32 12.10
CA ALA A 276 -24.12 -10.56 12.30
C ALA A 276 -25.29 -10.75 11.31
N LEU A 277 -26.01 -9.67 10.97
CA LEU A 277 -27.09 -9.70 9.98
C LEU A 277 -26.57 -9.94 8.55
N THR A 278 -25.32 -9.56 8.25
CA THR A 278 -24.67 -9.89 6.98
C THR A 278 -24.32 -11.37 6.95
N ILE A 279 -23.72 -11.90 8.02
CA ILE A 279 -23.39 -13.32 8.16
C ILE A 279 -24.64 -14.19 7.97
N LEU A 280 -25.74 -13.89 8.67
CA LEU A 280 -27.00 -14.66 8.57
C LEU A 280 -27.62 -14.73 7.16
N ARG A 281 -27.22 -13.86 6.23
CA ARG A 281 -27.71 -13.87 4.83
C ARG A 281 -26.90 -14.77 3.91
N GLU A 282 -25.66 -15.08 4.29
CA GLU A 282 -24.71 -15.88 3.52
C GLU A 282 -24.67 -17.36 3.99
N LEU A 283 -25.45 -17.71 5.03
CA LEU A 283 -25.54 -19.05 5.59
C LEU A 283 -26.72 -19.83 4.98
N ASP A 284 -26.48 -21.11 4.66
CA ASP A 284 -27.57 -22.03 4.30
C ASP A 284 -28.45 -22.31 5.52
N GLN A 285 -29.77 -22.31 5.32
CA GLN A 285 -30.74 -22.47 6.41
C GLN A 285 -30.73 -23.88 7.01
N THR A 286 -30.42 -24.91 6.23
CA THR A 286 -30.32 -26.31 6.70
C THR A 286 -29.16 -26.44 7.69
N ASP A 287 -28.00 -25.88 7.34
CA ASP A 287 -26.82 -25.87 8.20
C ASP A 287 -27.02 -24.96 9.41
N LEU A 288 -27.67 -23.79 9.23
CA LEU A 288 -28.01 -22.89 10.33
C LEU A 288 -28.88 -23.60 11.39
N PHE A 289 -29.99 -24.22 10.99
CA PHE A 289 -30.89 -24.88 11.93
C PHE A 289 -30.27 -26.16 12.53
N THR A 290 -29.45 -26.89 11.78
CA THR A 290 -28.72 -28.06 12.29
C THR A 290 -27.70 -27.67 13.36
N ALA A 291 -26.94 -26.60 13.15
CA ALA A 291 -26.02 -26.06 14.15
C ALA A 291 -26.77 -25.52 15.39
N PHE A 292 -27.90 -24.82 15.19
CA PHE A 292 -28.71 -24.28 16.28
C PHE A 292 -29.33 -25.40 17.15
N ALA A 293 -29.83 -26.47 16.54
CA ALA A 293 -30.34 -27.65 17.26
C ALA A 293 -29.25 -28.40 18.05
N GLY A 294 -28.00 -28.32 17.60
CA GLY A 294 -26.84 -28.91 18.27
C GLY A 294 -26.14 -28.01 19.30
N ALA A 295 -26.56 -26.75 19.45
CA ALA A 295 -25.96 -25.76 20.36
C ALA A 295 -26.24 -26.09 21.84
N THR A 296 -25.52 -27.09 22.36
CA THR A 296 -25.75 -27.67 23.69
C THR A 296 -24.88 -27.06 24.79
N SER A 297 -23.73 -26.47 24.47
CA SER A 297 -22.94 -25.70 25.44
C SER A 297 -23.58 -24.33 25.72
N ASP A 298 -23.21 -23.70 26.83
CA ASP A 298 -23.69 -22.35 27.16
C ASP A 298 -23.01 -21.25 26.33
N GLU A 299 -21.99 -21.56 25.54
CA GLU A 299 -21.34 -20.61 24.62
C GLU A 299 -21.96 -20.68 23.23
N ASP A 300 -22.25 -21.88 22.73
CA ASP A 300 -22.98 -22.05 21.47
C ASP A 300 -24.38 -21.42 21.57
N LYS A 301 -25.07 -21.55 22.72
CA LYS A 301 -26.34 -20.87 22.99
C LYS A 301 -26.23 -19.35 22.95
N LYS A 302 -25.14 -18.77 23.47
CA LYS A 302 -24.88 -17.31 23.35
C LYS A 302 -24.71 -16.92 21.89
N THR A 303 -24.04 -17.74 21.07
CA THR A 303 -23.93 -17.52 19.62
C THR A 303 -25.29 -17.60 18.92
N VAL A 304 -26.11 -18.61 19.24
CA VAL A 304 -27.48 -18.71 18.69
C VAL A 304 -28.29 -17.47 19.03
N GLU A 305 -28.36 -17.07 20.30
CA GLU A 305 -29.15 -15.90 20.70
C GLU A 305 -28.56 -14.58 20.17
N PHE A 306 -27.23 -14.45 20.08
CA PHE A 306 -26.57 -13.31 19.44
C PHE A 306 -26.99 -13.18 17.97
N LEU A 307 -26.94 -14.27 17.20
CA LEU A 307 -27.39 -14.28 15.80
C LEU A 307 -28.89 -13.95 15.71
N LEU A 308 -29.74 -14.60 16.51
CA LEU A 308 -31.19 -14.35 16.55
C LEU A 308 -31.52 -12.90 16.97
N SER A 309 -30.70 -12.25 17.81
CA SER A 309 -30.89 -10.84 18.20
C SER A 309 -30.66 -9.84 17.07
N SER A 310 -29.97 -10.25 15.99
CA SER A 310 -29.68 -9.39 14.83
C SER A 310 -30.82 -9.31 13.80
N ILE A 311 -31.89 -10.08 13.98
CA ILE A 311 -33.05 -10.18 13.08
C ILE A 311 -34.36 -9.78 13.79
N PRO A 312 -35.44 -9.41 13.06
CA PRO A 312 -36.71 -9.06 13.68
C PRO A 312 -37.30 -10.22 14.48
N SER A 313 -37.88 -9.95 15.65
CA SER A 313 -38.36 -10.96 16.61
C SER A 313 -39.20 -12.07 15.96
N ARG A 314 -40.21 -11.72 15.15
CA ARG A 314 -41.05 -12.70 14.43
C ARG A 314 -40.25 -13.69 13.56
N MET A 315 -39.10 -13.29 13.02
CA MET A 315 -38.23 -14.16 12.23
C MET A 315 -37.34 -15.02 13.13
N ALA A 316 -36.86 -14.47 14.26
CA ALA A 316 -36.16 -15.24 15.28
C ALA A 316 -37.05 -16.32 15.93
N ASP A 317 -38.32 -15.99 16.18
CA ASP A 317 -39.31 -16.93 16.72
C ASP A 317 -39.61 -18.05 15.70
N SER A 318 -39.78 -17.71 14.42
CA SER A 318 -39.91 -18.70 13.35
C SER A 318 -38.67 -19.61 13.23
N PHE A 319 -37.46 -19.09 13.48
CA PHE A 319 -36.23 -19.91 13.49
C PHE A 319 -36.15 -20.82 14.72
N ARG A 320 -36.70 -20.40 15.87
CA ARG A 320 -36.82 -21.24 17.08
C ARG A 320 -37.83 -22.36 16.87
N ASP A 321 -38.94 -22.09 16.18
CA ASP A 321 -39.95 -23.09 15.83
C ASP A 321 -39.37 -24.16 14.87
N GLU A 322 -38.70 -23.76 13.78
CA GLU A 322 -38.03 -24.69 12.84
C GLU A 322 -36.96 -25.56 13.54
N VAL A 323 -36.18 -24.98 14.46
CA VAL A 323 -35.18 -25.71 15.27
C VAL A 323 -35.85 -26.69 16.25
N ALA A 324 -37.03 -26.35 16.79
CA ALA A 324 -37.79 -27.25 17.66
C ALA A 324 -38.40 -28.44 16.88
N ASP A 325 -38.91 -28.19 15.66
CA ASP A 325 -39.45 -29.22 14.77
C ASP A 325 -38.34 -30.14 14.21
N LEU A 326 -37.13 -29.61 13.96
CA LEU A 326 -35.95 -30.43 13.62
C LEU A 326 -35.54 -31.37 14.76
N GLY A 327 -35.76 -30.96 16.01
CA GLY A 327 -35.57 -31.77 17.21
C GLY A 327 -34.11 -32.13 17.47
N LYS A 328 -33.84 -33.39 17.82
CA LYS A 328 -32.50 -33.83 18.26
C LYS A 328 -31.64 -34.34 17.09
N VAL A 329 -30.75 -33.47 16.60
CA VAL A 329 -29.68 -33.79 15.65
C VAL A 329 -28.58 -34.68 16.27
N LYS A 330 -27.72 -35.30 15.44
CA LYS A 330 -26.49 -35.97 15.92
C LYS A 330 -25.39 -34.94 16.16
N GLN A 331 -24.56 -35.17 17.18
CA GLN A 331 -23.46 -34.27 17.53
C GLN A 331 -22.51 -34.01 16.35
N SER A 332 -22.11 -35.05 15.60
CA SER A 332 -21.26 -34.89 14.40
C SER A 332 -21.90 -34.02 13.32
N GLU A 333 -23.21 -34.14 13.11
CA GLU A 333 -23.93 -33.38 12.08
C GLU A 333 -24.07 -31.90 12.47
N ALA A 334 -24.18 -31.63 13.77
CA ALA A 334 -24.10 -30.27 14.31
C ALA A 334 -22.69 -29.68 14.23
N GLU A 335 -21.65 -30.45 14.57
CA GLU A 335 -20.25 -29.99 14.49
C GLU A 335 -19.84 -29.69 13.04
N ASP A 336 -20.24 -30.53 12.07
CA ASP A 336 -20.06 -30.26 10.64
C ASP A 336 -20.76 -28.96 10.22
N ALA A 337 -22.01 -28.75 10.65
CA ALA A 337 -22.78 -27.54 10.34
C ALA A 337 -22.16 -26.28 10.98
N MET A 338 -21.72 -26.35 12.24
CA MET A 338 -20.99 -25.29 12.94
C MET A 338 -19.68 -24.94 12.22
N ALA A 339 -18.93 -25.95 11.75
CA ALA A 339 -17.69 -25.75 11.01
C ALA A 339 -17.91 -25.05 9.65
N LYS A 340 -19.02 -25.35 8.95
CA LYS A 340 -19.42 -24.62 7.74
C LYS A 340 -19.75 -23.16 8.03
N ILE A 341 -20.51 -22.87 9.09
CA ILE A 341 -20.85 -21.50 9.52
C ILE A 341 -19.57 -20.69 9.77
N VAL A 342 -18.64 -21.27 10.53
CA VAL A 342 -17.31 -20.69 10.80
C VAL A 342 -16.53 -20.47 9.51
N SER A 343 -16.60 -21.39 8.53
CA SER A 343 -15.94 -21.25 7.24
C SER A 343 -16.52 -20.10 6.39
N THR A 344 -17.85 -19.92 6.35
CA THR A 344 -18.47 -18.76 5.68
C THR A 344 -18.03 -17.45 6.33
N ILE A 345 -17.94 -17.40 7.66
CA ILE A 345 -17.46 -16.21 8.38
C ILE A 345 -15.99 -15.90 8.04
N ARG A 346 -15.12 -16.92 7.87
CA ARG A 346 -13.74 -16.71 7.36
C ARG A 346 -13.74 -16.12 5.96
N ASN A 347 -14.51 -16.67 5.02
CA ASN A 347 -14.61 -16.14 3.66
C ASN A 347 -15.03 -14.66 3.63
N LEU A 348 -15.90 -14.23 4.55
CA LEU A 348 -16.32 -12.83 4.70
C LEU A 348 -15.26 -11.93 5.36
N LEU A 349 -14.39 -12.48 6.21
CA LEU A 349 -13.22 -11.79 6.78
C LEU A 349 -12.13 -11.60 5.72
N ASP A 350 -11.80 -12.67 4.98
CA ASP A 350 -10.78 -12.66 3.92
C ASP A 350 -11.19 -11.75 2.75
N GLY A 351 -12.49 -11.70 2.44
CA GLY A 351 -13.08 -10.74 1.51
C GLY A 351 -13.22 -9.30 2.06
N GLY A 352 -12.85 -9.05 3.32
CA GLY A 352 -12.92 -7.74 3.97
C GLY A 352 -14.33 -7.19 4.21
N VAL A 353 -15.37 -8.01 4.04
CA VAL A 353 -16.79 -7.63 4.15
C VAL A 353 -17.18 -7.37 5.60
N ILE A 354 -16.63 -8.16 6.52
CA ILE A 354 -16.79 -8.02 7.97
C ILE A 354 -15.40 -7.90 8.62
N LYS A 355 -15.35 -7.53 9.90
CA LYS A 355 -14.12 -7.58 10.70
C LYS A 355 -14.43 -8.08 12.10
N LEU A 356 -13.58 -8.95 12.64
CA LEU A 356 -13.65 -9.34 14.04
C LEU A 356 -13.40 -8.14 14.96
N ILE A 357 -13.94 -8.22 16.16
CA ILE A 357 -13.49 -7.44 17.32
C ILE A 357 -12.07 -7.88 17.61
N GLU A 358 -11.16 -6.91 17.71
CA GLU A 358 -9.81 -7.14 18.22
C GLU A 358 -9.96 -7.39 19.72
N GLU A 359 -9.41 -8.50 20.21
CA GLU A 359 -9.26 -8.70 21.66
C GLU A 359 -8.19 -7.72 22.13
N ASP A 360 -8.59 -6.74 22.93
CA ASP A 360 -7.66 -5.78 23.53
C ASP A 360 -6.58 -6.55 24.32
N ASN A 361 -5.31 -6.24 24.06
CA ASN A 361 -4.21 -6.78 24.85
C ASN A 361 -4.25 -6.12 26.25
N GLU A 362 -4.86 -6.81 27.22
CA GLU A 362 -4.67 -6.49 28.64
C GLU A 362 -3.23 -6.89 29.06
N GLU A 363 -2.29 -5.94 28.91
CA GLU A 363 -0.93 -5.95 29.50
C GLU A 363 -0.92 -5.54 30.98
#